data_AF-A0A2S6U3J1-F1
#
_entry.id   AF-A0A2S6U3J1-F1
#
_cell.length_a   1.000
_cell.length_b   1.000
_cell.length_c   1.000
_cell.angle_alpha   90.00
_cell.angle_beta   90.00
_cell.angle_gamma   90.00
#
_symmetry.space_group_name_H-M   'P 1'
#
loop_
_entity.id
_entity.type
_entity.pdbx_description
1 polymer ?
#
loop_
_entity_poly.entity_id
_entity_poly.type
_entity_poly.pdbx_seq_one_letter_code
_entity_poly.pdbx_strand_id
1 'polypeptide(L)'
;MSVVTEEIKGAKQQEEFLDIGSPPPPALPDGNAGDGDTGNPFSSFPVSKGQLGLWLALTAIAMLFAGLSSDILRRAGCAWAANQENEPSASDAGGWFADELSLRYRPLRHADPVVKAWVQLAAAGGAGEGLRDELFSRAKGPGACVKCHSVNAPKGQTAPLRIAWKFGAQSSQRHLRYSHAPHLSLLGLGNSCETCHKVDQTAAYDAAFKHFDALDFASNFKSIDQKTCTTCHAEQQVRQNCTLCHQYHNGPGFKRRMTTAAREPQK
;
A
#
# COMPACT_ATOMS: atom_id res chain seq x y z
N MET A 1 -18.76 -35.42 36.62
CA MET A 1 -18.95 -34.77 35.31
C MET A 1 -17.75 -33.87 35.09
N SER A 2 -16.73 -34.38 34.40
CA SER A 2 -15.47 -33.67 34.16
C SER A 2 -15.53 -32.99 32.80
N VAL A 3 -15.29 -31.68 32.78
CA VAL A 3 -15.21 -30.87 31.57
C VAL A 3 -13.78 -30.95 31.04
N VAL A 4 -13.63 -31.45 29.82
CA VAL A 4 -12.36 -31.51 29.07
C VAL A 4 -12.13 -30.15 28.42
N THR A 5 -11.03 -29.50 28.73
CA THR A 5 -10.49 -28.35 27.99
C THR A 5 -9.55 -28.89 26.90
N GLU A 6 -9.92 -28.75 25.63
CA GLU A 6 -9.03 -29.02 24.49
C GLU A 6 -8.21 -27.77 24.12
N GLU A 7 -6.89 -27.89 24.24
CA GLU A 7 -5.87 -27.02 23.65
C GLU A 7 -5.95 -27.08 22.12
N ILE A 8 -6.12 -25.93 21.46
CA ILE A 8 -5.91 -25.83 20.00
C ILE A 8 -4.40 -25.75 19.74
N LYS A 9 -3.77 -26.91 19.50
CA LYS A 9 -2.42 -27.00 18.95
C LYS A 9 -2.42 -26.67 17.46
N GLY A 10 -1.45 -25.84 17.06
CA GLY A 10 -1.26 -25.33 15.71
C GLY A 10 -1.18 -26.42 14.63
N ALA A 11 -2.01 -26.25 13.60
CA ALA A 11 -1.92 -27.03 12.38
C ALA A 11 -0.72 -26.55 11.55
N LYS A 12 0.32 -27.39 11.46
CA LYS A 12 1.28 -27.33 10.34
C LYS A 12 0.52 -27.61 9.06
N GLN A 13 0.41 -26.64 8.17
CA GLN A 13 -0.13 -26.85 6.83
C GLN A 13 1.03 -26.96 5.85
N GLN A 14 1.05 -28.08 5.14
CA GLN A 14 2.03 -28.46 4.12
C GLN A 14 2.08 -27.43 3.00
N GLU A 15 3.30 -27.13 2.55
CA GLU A 15 3.59 -26.35 1.36
C GLU A 15 3.10 -27.14 0.12
N GLU A 16 2.06 -26.63 -0.54
CA GLU A 16 1.76 -26.97 -1.93
C GLU A 16 2.02 -25.72 -2.78
N PHE A 17 3.03 -25.85 -3.63
CA PHE A 17 3.56 -24.85 -4.54
C PHE A 17 2.51 -24.53 -5.60
N LEU A 18 1.74 -23.45 -5.43
CA LEU A 18 0.92 -22.90 -6.50
C LEU A 18 1.69 -21.79 -7.20
N ASP A 19 2.23 -22.16 -8.36
CA ASP A 19 2.74 -21.28 -9.40
C ASP A 19 1.65 -20.29 -9.83
N ILE A 20 1.64 -19.10 -9.22
CA ILE A 20 0.76 -18.01 -9.61
C ILE A 20 1.42 -17.32 -10.80
N GLY A 21 1.08 -17.81 -11.99
CA GLY A 21 1.52 -17.27 -13.26
C GLY A 21 1.42 -15.74 -13.33
N SER A 22 2.43 -15.15 -13.95
CA SER A 22 2.47 -13.73 -14.31
C SER A 22 1.19 -13.34 -15.06
N PRO A 23 0.59 -12.16 -14.78
CA PRO A 23 -0.56 -11.70 -15.55
C PRO A 23 -0.18 -11.54 -17.03
N PRO A 24 -1.03 -11.97 -17.98
CA PRO A 24 -0.79 -11.71 -19.39
C PRO A 24 -0.82 -10.20 -19.66
N PRO A 25 0.01 -9.71 -20.61
CA PRO A 25 -0.04 -8.31 -21.02
C PRO A 25 -1.43 -7.94 -21.56
N PRO A 26 -1.83 -6.66 -21.45
CA PRO A 26 -3.13 -6.20 -21.94
C PRO A 26 -3.26 -6.44 -23.45
N ALA A 27 -4.38 -7.04 -23.85
CA ALA A 27 -4.75 -7.20 -25.26
C ALA A 27 -4.97 -5.83 -25.90
N LEU A 28 -4.24 -5.57 -27.00
CA LEU A 28 -4.54 -4.45 -27.88
C LEU A 28 -5.86 -4.71 -28.62
N PRO A 29 -6.67 -3.68 -28.91
CA PRO A 29 -7.95 -3.85 -29.58
C PRO A 29 -7.78 -4.38 -31.01
N ASP A 30 -8.60 -5.37 -31.34
CA ASP A 30 -8.68 -6.00 -32.66
C ASP A 30 -9.12 -4.98 -33.72
N GLY A 31 -8.19 -4.61 -34.60
CA GLY A 31 -8.47 -3.90 -35.85
C GLY A 31 -7.91 -4.69 -37.01
N ASN A 32 -8.78 -5.33 -37.79
CA ASN A 32 -8.38 -6.07 -38.99
C ASN A 32 -8.88 -5.37 -40.26
N ALA A 33 -8.08 -5.55 -41.32
CA ALA A 33 -8.28 -5.22 -42.73
C ALA A 33 -7.97 -3.79 -43.22
N GLY A 34 -6.94 -3.70 -44.06
CA GLY A 34 -6.71 -2.59 -44.98
C GLY A 34 -5.26 -2.48 -45.46
N ASP A 35 -4.87 -3.33 -46.42
CA ASP A 35 -3.59 -3.23 -47.15
C ASP A 35 -3.44 -1.84 -47.78
N GLY A 36 -2.29 -1.19 -47.54
CA GLY A 36 -1.99 0.14 -48.04
C GLY A 36 -0.62 0.61 -47.58
N ASP A 37 0.39 0.29 -48.38
CA ASP A 37 1.75 0.82 -48.33
C ASP A 37 1.75 2.37 -48.35
N THR A 38 1.90 2.99 -47.17
CA THR A 38 2.41 4.35 -47.02
C THR A 38 3.20 4.43 -45.71
N GLY A 39 4.48 4.83 -45.82
CA GLY A 39 5.45 4.83 -44.72
C GLY A 39 4.94 5.49 -43.43
N ASN A 40 4.97 4.71 -42.35
CA ASN A 40 4.67 5.17 -41.01
C ASN A 40 5.90 5.88 -40.41
N PRO A 41 5.83 7.17 -40.01
CA PRO A 41 6.94 7.88 -39.35
C PRO A 41 7.17 7.41 -37.90
N PHE A 42 6.36 6.48 -37.40
CA PHE A 42 6.59 5.81 -36.12
C PHE A 42 7.33 4.48 -36.32
N SER A 43 8.57 4.58 -36.82
CA SER A 43 9.54 3.52 -36.57
C SER A 43 9.65 3.37 -35.05
N SER A 44 9.29 2.17 -34.59
CA SER A 44 9.39 1.80 -33.19
C SER A 44 10.86 1.88 -32.80
N PHE A 45 11.27 2.99 -32.15
CA PHE A 45 12.59 3.09 -31.57
C PHE A 45 12.72 1.97 -30.53
N PRO A 46 13.65 1.02 -30.68
CA PRO A 46 13.82 -0.03 -29.71
C PRO A 46 14.35 0.60 -28.42
N VAL A 47 13.47 0.83 -27.45
CA VAL A 47 13.88 1.25 -26.11
C VAL A 47 14.75 0.13 -25.55
N SER A 48 16.06 0.37 -25.47
CA SER A 48 16.98 -0.63 -24.95
C SER A 48 16.68 -0.91 -23.48
N LYS A 49 17.03 -2.10 -22.99
CA LYS A 49 16.93 -2.43 -21.56
C LYS A 49 17.64 -1.41 -20.66
N GLY A 50 18.73 -0.80 -21.16
CA GLY A 50 19.45 0.28 -20.48
C GLY A 50 18.65 1.58 -20.43
N GLN A 51 17.93 1.93 -21.49
CA GLN A 51 17.08 3.12 -21.56
C GLN A 51 15.84 2.98 -20.67
N LEU A 52 15.26 1.78 -20.57
CA LEU A 52 14.23 1.42 -19.59
C LEU A 52 14.75 1.51 -18.14
N GLY A 53 15.95 0.99 -17.88
CA GLY A 53 16.58 1.06 -16.57
C GLY A 53 16.83 2.51 -16.11
N LEU A 54 17.34 3.36 -17.01
CA LEU A 54 17.56 4.77 -16.74
C LEU A 54 16.26 5.53 -16.48
N TRP A 55 15.21 5.26 -17.28
CA TRP A 55 13.88 5.84 -17.05
C TRP A 55 13.28 5.43 -15.71
N LEU A 56 13.40 4.16 -15.31
CA LEU A 56 12.96 3.68 -14.01
C LEU A 56 13.74 4.31 -12.85
N ALA A 57 15.05 4.50 -13.00
CA ALA A 57 15.87 5.18 -12.00
C ALA A 57 15.48 6.66 -11.86
N LEU A 58 15.33 7.39 -12.97
CA LEU A 58 14.95 8.80 -12.97
C LEU A 58 13.56 9.03 -12.40
N THR A 59 12.59 8.16 -12.72
CA THR A 59 11.24 8.23 -12.15
C THR A 59 11.23 7.93 -10.65
N ALA A 60 12.03 6.96 -10.19
CA ALA A 60 12.18 6.68 -8.76
C ALA A 60 12.80 7.87 -8.00
N ILE A 61 13.81 8.53 -8.58
CA ILE A 61 14.43 9.74 -7.99
C ILE A 61 13.43 10.89 -7.96
N ALA A 62 12.67 11.12 -9.04
CA ALA A 62 11.67 12.17 -9.09
C ALA A 62 10.59 12.03 -8.00
N MET A 63 10.21 10.80 -7.64
CA MET A 63 9.23 10.55 -6.58
C MET A 63 9.72 10.97 -5.18
N LEU A 64 11.04 10.96 -4.92
CA LEU A 64 11.61 11.40 -3.64
C LEU A 64 11.33 12.86 -3.33
N PHE A 65 11.08 13.68 -4.36
CA PHE A 65 10.89 15.12 -4.25
C PHE A 65 9.63 15.60 -4.97
N ALA A 66 8.66 14.71 -5.20
CA ALA A 66 7.44 15.07 -5.89
C ALA A 66 6.75 16.26 -5.20
N GLY A 67 6.39 17.27 -5.98
CA GLY A 67 5.77 18.51 -5.48
C GLY A 67 6.75 19.56 -4.95
N LEU A 68 8.07 19.31 -4.93
CA LEU A 68 9.05 20.33 -4.59
C LEU A 68 9.25 21.26 -5.79
N SER A 69 8.81 22.51 -5.67
CA SER A 69 8.89 23.50 -6.75
C SER A 69 10.10 24.43 -6.59
N SER A 70 10.61 24.92 -7.72
CA SER A 70 11.67 25.94 -7.72
C SER A 70 11.22 27.25 -7.06
N ASP A 71 9.91 27.54 -7.03
CA ASP A 71 9.39 28.74 -6.38
C ASP A 71 9.53 28.66 -4.85
N ILE A 72 9.24 27.50 -4.23
CA ILE A 72 9.46 27.28 -2.79
C ILE A 72 10.94 27.46 -2.46
N LEU A 73 11.82 26.84 -3.24
CA LEU A 73 13.28 26.93 -3.04
C LEU A 73 13.79 28.36 -3.21
N ARG A 74 13.28 29.09 -4.22
CA ARG A 74 13.68 30.48 -4.45
C ARG A 74 13.21 31.39 -3.31
N ARG A 75 11.95 31.26 -2.87
CA ARG A 75 11.43 32.07 -1.77
C ARG A 75 12.20 31.82 -0.47
N ALA A 76 12.38 30.56 -0.11
CA ALA A 76 13.15 30.17 1.07
C ALA A 76 14.60 30.68 0.97
N GLY A 77 15.27 30.47 -0.16
CA GLY A 77 16.64 30.91 -0.38
C GLY A 77 16.79 32.44 -0.32
N CYS A 78 15.86 33.21 -0.88
CA CYS A 78 15.88 34.68 -0.79
C CYS A 78 15.65 35.18 0.64
N ALA A 79 14.72 34.56 1.38
CA ALA A 79 14.49 34.91 2.79
C ALA A 79 15.74 34.67 3.64
N TRP A 80 16.36 33.48 3.51
CA TRP A 80 17.57 33.13 4.25
C TRP A 80 18.77 34.00 3.87
N ALA A 81 18.93 34.33 2.58
CA ALA A 81 19.97 35.25 2.12
C ALA A 81 19.79 36.68 2.67
N ALA A 82 18.55 37.08 2.96
CA ALA A 82 18.21 38.32 3.63
C ALA A 82 18.24 38.23 5.16
N ASN A 83 18.72 37.11 5.73
CA ASN A 83 18.73 36.81 7.16
C ASN A 83 17.33 36.91 7.80
N GLN A 84 16.31 36.47 7.05
CA GLN A 84 14.93 36.39 7.50
C GLN A 84 14.55 34.93 7.74
N GLU A 85 13.90 34.67 8.87
CA GLU A 85 13.26 33.39 9.13
C GLU A 85 12.03 33.24 8.24
N ASN A 86 11.80 32.02 7.76
CA ASN A 86 10.63 31.74 6.94
C ASN A 86 9.52 31.17 7.82
N GLU A 87 8.44 31.93 7.98
CA GLU A 87 7.24 31.46 8.67
C GLU A 87 6.35 30.70 7.70
N PRO A 88 5.90 29.47 8.03
CA PRO A 88 4.98 28.74 7.19
C PRO A 88 3.67 29.53 7.05
N SER A 89 3.20 29.72 5.82
CA SER A 89 1.89 30.33 5.61
C SER A 89 0.80 29.42 6.21
N ALA A 90 -0.16 30.00 6.94
CA ALA A 90 -1.21 29.25 7.65
C ALA A 90 -2.11 28.35 6.77
N SER A 91 -1.92 28.31 5.45
CA SER A 91 -2.72 27.57 4.47
C SER A 91 -2.13 26.22 4.02
N ASP A 92 -1.20 25.63 4.74
CA ASP A 92 -0.45 24.49 4.19
C ASP A 92 -1.22 23.16 4.30
N ALA A 93 -2.04 22.93 3.28
CA ALA A 93 -2.84 21.73 3.00
C ALA A 93 -2.01 20.43 2.80
N GLY A 94 -0.76 20.38 3.29
CA GLY A 94 0.23 19.33 3.06
C GLY A 94 1.24 19.71 1.96
N GLY A 95 2.26 18.87 1.76
CA GLY A 95 3.31 19.06 0.78
C GLY A 95 4.60 19.66 1.34
N TRP A 96 5.42 20.22 0.44
CA TRP A 96 6.69 20.88 0.77
C TRP A 96 6.44 22.30 1.26
N PHE A 97 7.10 22.67 2.35
CA PHE A 97 7.07 24.01 2.90
C PHE A 97 8.42 24.33 3.53
N ALA A 98 8.76 25.61 3.62
CA ALA A 98 9.94 26.04 4.34
C ALA A 98 9.50 26.64 5.68
N ASP A 99 10.25 26.30 6.72
CA ASP A 99 9.94 26.57 8.12
C ASP A 99 11.26 26.87 8.83
N GLU A 100 11.37 28.07 9.38
CA GLU A 100 12.60 28.64 9.94
C GLU A 100 13.73 28.62 8.88
N LEU A 101 14.75 27.78 9.08
CA LEU A 101 15.90 27.55 8.20
C LEU A 101 15.89 26.16 7.56
N SER A 102 14.72 25.53 7.50
CA SER A 102 14.58 24.14 7.05
C SER A 102 13.51 23.97 5.98
N LEU A 103 13.75 23.06 5.04
CA LEU A 103 12.73 22.57 4.14
C LEU A 103 12.07 21.34 4.78
N ARG A 104 10.76 21.41 4.99
CA ARG A 104 9.96 20.37 5.63
C ARG A 104 8.91 19.82 4.68
N TYR A 105 8.45 18.60 4.98
CA TYR A 105 7.42 17.92 4.20
C TYR A 105 6.31 17.41 5.11
N ARG A 106 5.06 17.70 4.74
CA ARG A 106 3.86 17.19 5.41
C ARG A 106 3.13 16.22 4.47
N PRO A 107 2.94 14.94 4.85
CA PRO A 107 2.20 13.99 4.03
C PRO A 107 0.78 14.50 3.73
N LEU A 108 0.33 14.35 2.48
CA LEU A 108 -0.99 14.81 2.04
C LEU A 108 -2.10 13.79 2.30
N ARG A 109 -1.76 12.49 2.30
CA ARG A 109 -2.72 11.38 2.36
C ARG A 109 -2.04 10.06 2.73
N HIS A 110 -2.82 9.00 2.97
CA HIS A 110 -2.30 7.70 3.45
C HIS A 110 -1.28 7.05 2.49
N ALA A 111 -1.53 7.14 1.18
CA ALA A 111 -0.62 6.66 0.15
C ALA A 111 0.15 7.82 -0.49
N ASP A 112 0.66 8.73 0.33
CA ASP A 112 1.51 9.84 -0.10
C ASP A 112 2.74 9.32 -0.87
N PRO A 113 3.00 9.80 -2.10
CA PRO A 113 4.05 9.26 -2.95
C PRO A 113 5.46 9.57 -2.43
N VAL A 114 5.69 10.73 -1.82
CA VAL A 114 7.02 11.17 -1.35
C VAL A 114 7.44 10.34 -0.15
N VAL A 115 6.58 10.27 0.86
CA VAL A 115 6.87 9.54 2.10
C VAL A 115 7.03 8.05 1.79
N LYS A 116 6.17 7.50 0.93
CA LYS A 116 6.31 6.12 0.45
C LYS A 116 7.65 5.88 -0.22
N ALA A 117 8.09 6.79 -1.09
CA ALA A 117 9.38 6.68 -1.76
C ALA A 117 10.56 6.72 -0.77
N TRP A 118 10.51 7.56 0.26
CA TRP A 118 11.55 7.62 1.29
C TRP A 118 11.67 6.32 2.09
N VAL A 119 10.53 5.77 2.55
CA VAL A 119 10.54 4.51 3.30
C VAL A 119 11.00 3.36 2.39
N GLN A 120 10.66 3.37 1.10
CA GLN A 120 11.17 2.40 0.12
C GLN A 120 12.68 2.53 -0.12
N LEU A 121 13.22 3.76 -0.18
CA LEU A 121 14.64 4.02 -0.30
C LEU A 121 15.40 3.47 0.92
N ALA A 122 14.87 3.70 2.12
CA ALA A 122 15.40 3.14 3.36
C ALA A 122 15.43 1.61 3.35
N ALA A 123 14.34 0.97 2.89
CA ALA A 123 14.26 -0.50 2.78
C ALA A 123 15.24 -1.06 1.73
N ALA A 124 15.45 -0.33 0.63
CA ALA A 124 16.38 -0.70 -0.41
C ALA A 124 17.86 -0.57 0.00
N GLY A 125 18.16 -0.01 1.18
CA GLY A 125 19.53 0.27 1.63
C GLY A 125 20.15 1.51 0.97
N GLY A 126 19.35 2.34 0.29
CA GLY A 126 19.83 3.57 -0.35
C GLY A 126 19.96 4.76 0.60
N ALA A 127 19.60 4.59 1.87
CA ALA A 127 19.82 5.55 2.94
C ALA A 127 20.98 5.09 3.84
N GLY A 128 21.86 6.02 4.24
CA GLY A 128 22.84 5.76 5.29
C GLY A 128 22.16 5.34 6.60
N GLU A 129 22.88 4.65 7.48
CA GLU A 129 22.33 4.03 8.71
C GLU A 129 21.49 5.01 9.54
N GLY A 130 22.02 6.19 9.88
CA GLY A 130 21.28 7.17 10.67
C GLY A 130 20.00 7.70 10.00
N LEU A 131 20.00 7.88 8.67
CA LEU A 131 18.80 8.29 7.94
C LEU A 131 17.77 7.16 7.87
N ARG A 132 18.24 5.92 7.68
CA ARG A 132 17.38 4.74 7.67
C ARG A 132 16.65 4.57 9.00
N ASP A 133 17.36 4.77 10.10
CA ASP A 133 16.79 4.63 11.45
C ASP A 133 15.73 5.71 11.74
N GLU A 134 15.95 6.95 11.30
CA GLU A 134 14.93 8.01 11.40
C GLU A 134 13.72 7.71 10.49
N LEU A 135 13.96 7.24 9.26
CA LEU A 135 12.88 6.89 8.31
C LEU A 135 12.06 5.67 8.73
N PHE A 136 12.61 4.79 9.56
CA PHE A 136 11.90 3.66 10.16
C PHE A 136 11.49 3.90 11.62
N SER A 137 11.74 5.09 12.17
CA SER A 137 11.33 5.44 13.52
C SER A 137 9.82 5.38 13.65
N ARG A 138 9.32 4.40 14.40
CA ARG A 138 7.87 4.23 14.63
C ARG A 138 7.29 5.41 15.42
N ALA A 139 8.09 6.17 16.16
CA ALA A 139 7.54 7.23 17.00
C ALA A 139 6.92 8.38 16.17
N LYS A 140 7.52 8.72 15.03
CA LYS A 140 7.22 9.95 14.30
C LYS A 140 7.59 9.85 12.82
N GLY A 141 7.08 10.77 12.01
CA GLY A 141 7.51 10.94 10.62
C GLY A 141 7.18 9.75 9.71
N PRO A 142 8.01 9.50 8.68
CA PRO A 142 7.80 8.43 7.69
C PRO A 142 7.69 7.03 8.28
N GLY A 143 8.35 6.77 9.42
CA GLY A 143 8.30 5.47 10.09
C GLY A 143 6.93 5.13 10.71
N ALA A 144 5.99 6.08 10.76
CA ALA A 144 4.60 5.77 11.07
C ALA A 144 3.99 4.78 10.06
N CYS A 145 4.44 4.77 8.80
CA CYS A 145 3.98 3.82 7.78
C CYS A 145 4.28 2.36 8.17
N VAL A 146 5.43 2.11 8.80
CA VAL A 146 5.87 0.76 9.16
C VAL A 146 5.20 0.21 10.42
N LYS A 147 4.36 1.00 11.10
CA LYS A 147 3.42 0.48 12.11
C LYS A 147 2.33 -0.41 11.51
N CYS A 148 2.03 -0.23 10.23
CA CYS A 148 0.95 -0.97 9.56
C CYS A 148 1.46 -1.81 8.38
N HIS A 149 2.54 -1.36 7.74
CA HIS A 149 3.15 -2.06 6.61
C HIS A 149 4.44 -2.75 7.05
N SER A 150 4.41 -4.09 7.06
CA SER A 150 5.56 -4.88 7.51
C SER A 150 6.77 -4.65 6.59
N VAL A 151 7.95 -4.67 7.21
CA VAL A 151 9.24 -4.65 6.52
C VAL A 151 9.78 -6.07 6.52
N ASN A 152 10.03 -6.62 5.34
CA ASN A 152 10.29 -8.04 5.15
C ASN A 152 11.65 -8.26 4.53
N ALA A 153 12.38 -9.25 5.05
CA ALA A 153 13.58 -9.76 4.42
C ALA A 153 13.18 -10.78 3.34
N PRO A 154 13.71 -10.66 2.11
CA PRO A 154 13.54 -11.73 1.13
C PRO A 154 14.20 -13.02 1.63
N LYS A 155 13.65 -14.18 1.24
CA LYS A 155 14.28 -15.49 1.54
C LYS A 155 15.64 -15.55 0.82
N GLY A 156 16.72 -15.75 1.58
CA GLY A 156 18.11 -15.72 1.11
C GLY A 156 18.81 -14.42 1.52
N GLN A 157 19.88 -14.54 2.31
CA GLN A 157 20.56 -13.39 2.90
C GLN A 157 21.31 -12.59 1.83
N THR A 158 21.32 -11.25 1.99
CA THR A 158 21.85 -10.17 1.11
C THR A 158 20.90 -9.51 0.11
N ALA A 159 19.59 -9.77 0.14
CA ALA A 159 18.63 -8.99 -0.65
C ALA A 159 18.07 -7.79 0.14
N PRO A 160 17.77 -6.64 -0.51
CA PRO A 160 17.20 -5.46 0.14
C PRO A 160 15.84 -5.77 0.77
N LEU A 161 15.53 -5.09 1.88
CA LEU A 161 14.25 -5.21 2.56
C LEU A 161 13.11 -4.75 1.62
N ARG A 162 11.93 -5.35 1.81
CA ARG A 162 10.72 -5.05 1.03
C ARG A 162 9.57 -4.71 1.96
N ILE A 163 8.85 -3.65 1.64
CA ILE A 163 7.69 -3.24 2.42
C ILE A 163 6.42 -3.86 1.84
N ALA A 164 5.64 -4.53 2.68
CA ALA A 164 4.35 -5.08 2.31
C ALA A 164 3.27 -3.97 2.33
N TRP A 165 3.11 -3.29 1.19
CA TRP A 165 2.07 -2.27 1.01
C TRP A 165 0.64 -2.82 0.97
N LYS A 166 0.50 -4.14 0.76
CA LYS A 166 -0.78 -4.84 0.80
C LYS A 166 -0.85 -5.64 2.09
N PHE A 167 -2.00 -5.59 2.76
CA PHE A 167 -2.28 -6.47 3.90
C PHE A 167 -2.25 -7.93 3.40
N GLY A 168 -1.37 -8.74 3.99
CA GLY A 168 -1.15 -10.13 3.60
C GLY A 168 -2.11 -11.13 4.24
N ALA A 169 -2.83 -10.73 5.30
CA ALA A 169 -3.79 -11.61 5.97
C ALA A 169 -4.98 -11.90 5.06
N GLN A 170 -5.06 -13.13 4.55
CA GLN A 170 -6.27 -13.62 3.89
C GLN A 170 -7.32 -13.90 4.98
N SER A 171 -8.45 -13.20 4.90
CA SER A 171 -9.59 -13.53 5.76
C SER A 171 -10.11 -14.92 5.40
N SER A 172 -10.39 -15.74 6.42
CA SER A 172 -11.11 -17.00 6.25
C SER A 172 -12.56 -16.79 5.78
N GLN A 173 -13.08 -15.56 5.88
CA GLN A 173 -14.43 -15.16 5.48
C GLN A 173 -14.52 -14.98 3.95
N ARG A 174 -14.63 -16.07 3.19
CA ARG A 174 -14.66 -16.06 1.70
C ARG A 174 -15.80 -15.27 1.07
N HIS A 175 -16.84 -14.97 1.84
CA HIS A 175 -18.05 -14.29 1.39
C HIS A 175 -18.15 -12.84 1.84
N LEU A 176 -17.17 -12.35 2.60
CA LEU A 176 -17.08 -10.95 3.01
C LEU A 176 -15.87 -10.33 2.32
N ARG A 177 -16.08 -9.18 1.66
CA ARG A 177 -14.99 -8.34 1.20
C ARG A 177 -15.02 -7.03 1.98
N TYR A 178 -13.85 -6.65 2.48
CA TYR A 178 -13.60 -5.37 3.09
C TYR A 178 -12.40 -4.68 2.43
N SER A 179 -12.43 -3.35 2.35
CA SER A 179 -11.31 -2.56 1.83
C SER A 179 -11.02 -1.40 2.77
N HIS A 180 -9.80 -1.34 3.31
CA HIS A 180 -9.37 -0.26 4.20
C HIS A 180 -9.29 1.10 3.49
N ALA A 181 -8.91 1.13 2.20
CA ALA A 181 -8.61 2.37 1.48
C ALA A 181 -9.71 3.45 1.52
N PRO A 182 -10.98 3.17 1.17
CA PRO A 182 -12.05 4.18 1.24
C PRO A 182 -12.32 4.64 2.67
N HIS A 183 -12.23 3.75 3.66
CA HIS A 183 -12.48 4.07 5.07
C HIS A 183 -11.38 4.95 5.65
N LEU A 184 -10.10 4.62 5.42
CA LEU A 184 -8.97 5.42 5.88
C LEU A 184 -8.90 6.80 5.21
N SER A 185 -9.37 6.90 3.96
CA SER A 185 -9.44 8.19 3.27
C SER A 185 -10.51 9.11 3.86
N LEU A 186 -11.61 8.55 4.37
CA LEU A 186 -12.71 9.30 4.98
C LEU A 186 -12.42 9.66 6.45
N LEU A 187 -11.87 8.72 7.22
CA LEU A 187 -11.66 8.88 8.67
C LEU A 187 -10.38 9.66 9.03
N GLY A 188 -9.49 9.90 8.06
CA GLY A 188 -8.24 10.62 8.25
C GLY A 188 -7.07 9.76 8.73
N LEU A 189 -5.89 10.40 8.76
CA LEU A 189 -4.62 9.80 9.20
C LEU A 189 -4.53 9.80 10.73
N GLY A 190 -4.22 8.65 11.35
CA GLY A 190 -4.01 8.56 12.81
C GLY A 190 -4.66 7.32 13.44
N ASN A 191 -5.21 7.48 14.66
CA ASN A 191 -5.93 6.43 15.41
C ASN A 191 -7.28 6.05 14.77
N SER A 192 -7.48 6.27 13.47
CA SER A 192 -8.69 5.89 12.73
C SER A 192 -8.91 4.37 12.70
N CYS A 193 -7.87 3.58 12.98
CA CYS A 193 -7.98 2.14 13.19
C CYS A 193 -8.91 1.81 14.37
N GLU A 194 -8.87 2.60 15.44
CA GLU A 194 -9.65 2.38 16.67
C GLU A 194 -11.13 2.66 16.49
N THR A 195 -11.50 3.37 15.42
CA THR A 195 -12.91 3.55 15.02
C THR A 195 -13.56 2.21 14.69
N CYS A 196 -12.80 1.27 14.11
CA CYS A 196 -13.31 -0.05 13.74
C CYS A 196 -12.83 -1.14 14.70
N HIS A 197 -11.55 -1.14 15.08
CA HIS A 197 -10.92 -2.19 15.85
C HIS A 197 -10.73 -1.81 17.30
N LYS A 198 -11.04 -2.74 18.21
CA LYS A 198 -10.56 -2.65 19.59
C LYS A 198 -9.13 -3.15 19.67
N VAL A 199 -8.24 -2.33 20.24
CA VAL A 199 -6.86 -2.72 20.50
C VAL A 199 -6.82 -3.69 21.68
N ASP A 200 -6.13 -4.81 21.49
CA ASP A 200 -5.72 -5.73 22.52
C ASP A 200 -4.32 -5.33 23.00
N GLN A 201 -4.28 -4.64 24.14
CA GLN A 201 -3.04 -4.19 24.77
C GLN A 201 -2.18 -5.35 25.32
N THR A 202 -2.74 -6.56 25.40
CA THR A 202 -2.03 -7.74 25.92
C THR A 202 -1.36 -8.55 24.81
N ALA A 203 -1.67 -8.28 23.54
CA ALA A 203 -1.07 -8.96 22.41
C ALA A 203 0.43 -8.61 22.28
N ALA A 204 1.26 -9.61 22.00
CA ALA A 204 2.70 -9.44 21.79
C ALA A 204 3.04 -8.82 20.40
N TYR A 205 2.27 -7.84 19.95
CA TYR A 205 2.40 -7.25 18.61
C TYR A 205 3.76 -6.58 18.40
N ASP A 206 4.31 -5.95 19.44
CA ASP A 206 5.63 -5.32 19.35
C ASP A 206 6.77 -6.30 19.08
N ALA A 207 6.58 -7.60 19.38
CA ALA A 207 7.57 -8.62 19.09
C ALA A 207 7.80 -8.80 17.58
N ALA A 208 6.74 -8.60 16.76
CA ALA A 208 6.79 -8.75 15.30
C ALA A 208 7.75 -7.75 14.62
N PHE A 209 8.12 -6.66 15.30
CA PHE A 209 9.05 -5.66 14.76
C PHE A 209 10.53 -5.97 15.07
N LYS A 210 10.81 -7.03 15.82
CA LYS A 210 12.20 -7.44 16.15
C LYS A 210 12.86 -8.25 15.03
N HIS A 211 12.09 -8.67 14.03
CA HIS A 211 12.54 -9.43 12.89
C HIS A 211 11.80 -8.94 11.64
N PHE A 212 12.22 -9.44 10.46
CA PHE A 212 11.67 -9.04 9.17
C PHE A 212 10.86 -10.18 8.52
N ASP A 213 10.05 -10.88 9.31
CA ASP A 213 9.16 -11.95 8.85
C ASP A 213 7.70 -11.53 9.05
N ALA A 214 6.97 -11.34 7.95
CA ALA A 214 5.56 -10.94 7.97
C ALA A 214 4.61 -12.04 8.44
N LEU A 215 5.04 -13.30 8.46
CA LEU A 215 4.20 -14.42 8.84
C LEU A 215 4.25 -14.69 10.35
N ASP A 216 5.28 -14.21 11.03
CA ASP A 216 5.45 -14.33 12.47
C ASP A 216 4.94 -13.06 13.17
N PHE A 217 3.62 -12.94 13.34
CA PHE A 217 3.05 -11.80 14.07
C PHE A 217 1.80 -12.18 14.85
N ALA A 218 1.57 -11.46 15.96
CA ALA A 218 0.32 -11.51 16.70
C ALA A 218 -0.44 -10.18 16.50
N SER A 219 -1.61 -10.22 15.87
CA SER A 219 -2.47 -9.03 15.74
C SER A 219 -2.84 -8.49 17.12
N ASN A 220 -2.59 -7.19 17.37
CA ASN A 220 -3.17 -6.46 18.50
C ASN A 220 -4.55 -5.89 18.20
N PHE A 221 -5.17 -6.22 17.07
CA PHE A 221 -6.55 -5.84 16.79
C PHE A 221 -7.48 -7.03 16.98
N LYS A 222 -8.54 -6.80 17.75
CA LYS A 222 -9.66 -7.74 17.85
C LYS A 222 -10.45 -7.74 16.56
N SER A 223 -11.08 -8.88 16.25
CA SER A 223 -12.05 -8.96 15.16
C SER A 223 -13.18 -7.97 15.39
N ILE A 224 -13.67 -7.40 14.30
CA ILE A 224 -14.86 -6.54 14.29
C ILE A 224 -16.12 -7.39 14.12
N ASP A 225 -17.25 -6.86 14.58
CA ASP A 225 -18.57 -7.44 14.38
C ASP A 225 -19.38 -6.61 13.36
N GLN A 226 -20.52 -7.16 12.94
CA GLN A 226 -21.42 -6.47 12.02
C GLN A 226 -21.92 -5.13 12.60
N LYS A 227 -22.06 -5.05 13.93
CA LYS A 227 -22.53 -3.84 14.61
C LYS A 227 -21.58 -2.67 14.41
N THR A 228 -20.27 -2.91 14.39
CA THR A 228 -19.28 -1.88 14.01
C THR A 228 -19.57 -1.33 12.62
N CYS A 229 -19.81 -2.19 11.63
CA CYS A 229 -20.11 -1.75 10.27
C CYS A 229 -21.34 -0.84 10.26
N THR A 230 -22.44 -1.26 10.89
CA THR A 230 -23.73 -0.55 10.85
C THR A 230 -23.75 0.77 11.64
N THR A 231 -22.67 1.13 12.35
CA THR A 231 -22.57 2.46 12.98
C THR A 231 -22.52 3.60 11.96
N CYS A 232 -21.74 3.41 10.88
CA CYS A 232 -21.71 4.32 9.74
C CYS A 232 -22.65 3.81 8.65
N HIS A 233 -22.70 2.49 8.48
CA HIS A 233 -23.54 1.85 7.49
C HIS A 233 -25.01 1.71 7.98
N ALA A 234 -25.67 2.85 8.19
CA ALA A 234 -27.06 2.95 8.62
C ALA A 234 -27.96 3.61 7.57
N GLU A 235 -29.27 3.54 7.79
CA GLU A 235 -30.27 4.21 6.96
C GLU A 235 -29.96 5.71 6.84
N GLN A 236 -30.08 6.26 5.63
CA GLN A 236 -29.83 7.67 5.30
C GLN A 236 -28.39 8.20 5.54
N GLN A 237 -27.41 7.36 5.89
CA GLN A 237 -26.02 7.82 6.05
C GLN A 237 -25.17 7.49 4.81
N VAL A 238 -24.75 6.23 4.68
CA VAL A 238 -23.99 5.72 3.53
C VAL A 238 -24.73 4.53 2.94
N ARG A 239 -24.40 4.13 1.71
CA ARG A 239 -25.08 3.05 0.99
C ARG A 239 -25.06 1.72 1.76
N GLN A 240 -26.17 0.97 1.71
CA GLN A 240 -26.43 -0.25 2.49
C GLN A 240 -26.78 -1.52 1.69
N ASN A 241 -26.44 -1.60 0.40
CA ASN A 241 -26.79 -2.81 -0.36
C ASN A 241 -25.98 -4.03 0.09
N CYS A 242 -26.61 -5.20 0.15
CA CYS A 242 -26.00 -6.45 0.61
C CYS A 242 -24.68 -6.77 -0.12
N THR A 243 -24.64 -6.45 -1.42
CA THR A 243 -23.48 -6.69 -2.30
C THR A 243 -22.31 -5.73 -2.08
N LEU A 244 -22.40 -4.75 -1.16
CA LEU A 244 -21.25 -3.93 -0.76
C LEU A 244 -20.25 -4.74 0.03
N CYS A 245 -20.75 -5.52 0.99
CA CYS A 245 -19.93 -6.32 1.89
C CYS A 245 -19.90 -7.79 1.44
N HIS A 246 -21.02 -8.32 0.96
CA HIS A 246 -21.14 -9.73 0.63
C HIS A 246 -20.77 -10.02 -0.83
N GLN A 247 -19.86 -10.97 -0.99
CA GLN A 247 -19.53 -11.58 -2.28
C GLN A 247 -20.24 -12.92 -2.43
N TYR A 248 -21.39 -12.88 -3.09
CA TYR A 248 -22.15 -14.06 -3.46
C TYR A 248 -21.44 -14.82 -4.59
N HIS A 249 -21.74 -16.11 -4.68
CA HIS A 249 -21.27 -16.98 -5.76
C HIS A 249 -19.74 -17.06 -5.93
N ASN A 250 -19.00 -16.82 -4.84
CA ASN A 250 -17.54 -16.79 -4.86
C ASN A 250 -16.87 -18.17 -4.87
N GLY A 251 -17.66 -19.25 -4.81
CA GLY A 251 -17.18 -20.62 -4.77
C GLY A 251 -16.48 -21.04 -6.07
N PRO A 252 -15.38 -21.82 -5.99
CA PRO A 252 -14.62 -22.26 -7.17
C PRO A 252 -15.49 -22.96 -8.22
N GLY A 253 -16.43 -23.80 -7.78
CA GLY A 253 -17.34 -24.53 -8.67
C GLY A 253 -18.34 -23.62 -9.41
N PHE A 254 -18.78 -22.52 -8.80
CA PHE A 254 -19.66 -21.56 -9.47
C PHE A 254 -18.88 -20.75 -10.51
N LYS A 255 -17.70 -20.23 -10.13
CA LYS A 255 -16.85 -19.45 -11.05
C LYS A 255 -16.47 -20.27 -12.28
N ARG A 256 -16.07 -21.53 -12.09
CA ARG A 256 -15.75 -22.46 -13.18
C ARG A 256 -16.94 -22.67 -14.12
N ARG A 257 -18.15 -22.89 -13.59
CA ARG A 257 -19.35 -23.06 -14.42
C ARG A 257 -19.70 -21.83 -15.24
N MET A 258 -19.59 -20.63 -14.67
CA MET A 258 -19.88 -19.39 -15.38
C MET A 258 -18.86 -19.10 -16.48
N THR A 259 -17.57 -19.35 -16.24
CA THR A 259 -16.52 -19.13 -17.25
C THR A 259 -16.54 -20.19 -18.35
N THR A 260 -17.00 -21.42 -18.08
CA THR A 260 -17.20 -22.45 -19.11
C THR A 260 -18.49 -22.22 -19.90
N ALA A 261 -19.59 -21.81 -19.25
CA ALA A 261 -20.86 -21.52 -19.92
C ALA A 261 -20.75 -20.32 -20.88
N ALA A 262 -19.94 -19.31 -20.55
CA ALA A 262 -19.67 -18.17 -21.44
C ALA A 262 -18.81 -18.53 -22.68
N ARG A 263 -18.27 -19.76 -22.75
CA ARG A 263 -17.45 -20.26 -23.87
C ARG A 263 -18.19 -21.22 -24.79
N GLU A 264 -19.42 -21.60 -24.48
CA GLU A 264 -20.26 -22.37 -25.41
C GLU A 264 -20.90 -21.41 -26.42
N PRO A 265 -20.71 -21.61 -27.74
CA PRO A 265 -21.44 -20.84 -28.74
C PRO A 265 -22.92 -21.20 -28.61
N GLN A 266 -23.77 -20.16 -28.52
CA GLN A 266 -25.21 -20.33 -28.59
C GLN A 266 -25.55 -20.98 -29.93
N LYS A 267 -26.19 -22.16 -29.88
CA LYS A 267 -26.68 -22.87 -31.06
C LYS A 267 -27.92 -22.20 -31.63
#